data_AF-A0A7S3N649-F1
#
_entry.id   AF-A0A7S3N649-F1
#
_cell.length_a   1.000
_cell.length_b   1.000
_cell.length_c   1.000
_cell.angle_alpha   90.00
_cell.angle_beta   90.00
_cell.angle_gamma   90.00
#
_symmetry.space_group_name_H-M   'P 1'
#
loop_
_entity.id
_entity.type
_entity.pdbx_description
1 polymer ?
#
loop_
_entity_poly.entity_id
_entity_poly.type
_entity_poly.pdbx_seq_one_letter_code
_entity_poly.pdbx_strand_id
1 'polypeptide(L)'
;PVTNQIENYPYFAQTKLVNFTAKFGCTTTAYGPLGSPGLMGVKLLDDEVLIKIAEKHGATPAQIALAWNMHRGVAVIPKCTTIERIKENYDALDIKLDDEDVEEIN
;
A
#
# COMPACT_ATOMS: atom_id res chain seq x y z
N PRO A 1 -4.87 22.17 4.03
CA PRO A 1 -3.58 21.47 4.22
C PRO A 1 -3.15 20.87 2.88
N VAL A 2 -1.85 20.64 2.66
CA VAL A 2 -1.36 20.05 1.40
C VAL A 2 -1.45 18.51 1.38
N THR A 3 -1.28 17.90 2.55
CA THR A 3 -1.43 16.46 2.76
C THR A 3 -2.05 16.18 4.13
N ASN A 4 -2.68 15.00 4.25
CA ASN A 4 -3.09 14.38 5.49
C ASN A 4 -2.33 13.06 5.65
N GLN A 5 -1.41 12.98 6.62
CA GLN A 5 -0.64 11.77 6.88
C GLN A 5 -1.36 10.89 7.91
N ILE A 6 -1.71 9.65 7.54
CA ILE A 6 -2.52 8.72 8.34
C ILE A 6 -2.02 7.28 8.17
N GLU A 7 -2.42 6.38 9.07
CA GLU A 7 -2.18 4.95 8.90
C GLU A 7 -3.01 4.43 7.73
N ASN A 8 -2.40 3.80 6.73
CA ASN A 8 -3.20 3.32 5.61
C ASN A 8 -2.54 2.14 4.91
N TYR A 9 -3.22 1.00 4.90
CA TYR A 9 -2.79 -0.27 4.30
C TYR A 9 -4.04 -1.12 4.02
N PRO A 10 -3.96 -2.26 3.31
CA PRO A 10 -5.15 -3.01 2.89
C PRO A 10 -6.19 -3.27 3.98
N TYR A 11 -5.79 -3.81 5.15
CA TYR A 11 -6.75 -4.05 6.24
C TYR A 11 -7.20 -2.80 7.00
N PHE A 12 -6.62 -1.62 6.71
CA PHE A 12 -7.02 -0.34 7.27
C PHE A 12 -7.06 0.72 6.17
N ALA A 13 -7.87 0.46 5.14
CA ALA A 13 -7.88 1.18 3.88
C ALA A 13 -8.33 2.65 3.95
N GLN A 14 -9.05 3.02 5.01
CA GLN A 14 -9.63 4.36 5.25
C GLN A 14 -10.24 5.04 4.00
N THR A 15 -10.88 4.27 3.11
CA THR A 15 -11.34 4.75 1.78
C THR A 15 -12.25 5.98 1.85
N LYS A 16 -13.11 6.07 2.86
CA LYS A 16 -13.96 7.24 3.08
C LYS A 16 -13.15 8.51 3.36
N LEU A 17 -12.08 8.41 4.16
CA LEU A 17 -11.22 9.54 4.52
C LEU A 17 -10.34 9.97 3.35
N VAL A 18 -9.73 9.00 2.65
CA VAL A 18 -8.93 9.26 1.43
C VAL A 18 -9.77 10.01 0.40
N ASN A 19 -10.98 9.52 0.12
CA ASN A 19 -11.90 10.16 -0.84
C ASN A 19 -12.38 11.53 -0.35
N PHE A 20 -12.55 11.71 0.96
CA PHE A 20 -12.94 12.99 1.54
C PHE A 20 -11.83 14.03 1.37
N THR A 21 -10.58 13.72 1.74
CA THR A 21 -9.47 14.68 1.64
C THR A 21 -9.17 15.04 0.18
N ALA A 22 -9.27 14.07 -0.73
CA ALA A 22 -9.09 14.28 -2.17
C ALA A 22 -10.05 15.35 -2.74
N LYS A 23 -11.30 15.41 -2.28
CA LYS A 23 -12.29 16.43 -2.70
C LYS A 23 -11.86 17.87 -2.39
N PHE A 24 -10.96 18.06 -1.43
CA PHE A 24 -10.41 19.37 -1.04
C PHE A 24 -9.01 19.62 -1.60
N GLY A 25 -8.53 18.80 -2.54
CA GLY A 25 -7.16 18.86 -3.05
C GLY A 25 -6.11 18.52 -2.00
N CYS A 26 -6.51 17.88 -0.90
CA CYS A 26 -5.61 17.43 0.16
C CYS A 26 -5.20 15.98 -0.13
N THR A 27 -3.93 15.77 -0.47
CA THR A 27 -3.39 14.43 -0.70
C THR A 27 -3.39 13.60 0.59
N THR A 28 -3.34 12.27 0.46
CA THR A 28 -3.11 11.38 1.60
C THR A 28 -1.70 10.81 1.53
N THR A 29 -1.02 10.78 2.68
CA THR A 29 0.25 10.07 2.84
C THR A 29 0.09 8.94 3.84
N ALA A 30 0.28 7.70 3.40
CA ALA A 30 0.21 6.50 4.22
C ALA A 30 1.48 6.31 5.04
N TYR A 31 1.40 6.51 6.36
CA TYR A 31 2.37 5.90 7.28
C TYR A 31 2.00 4.43 7.52
N GLY A 32 3.00 3.60 7.80
CA GLY A 32 2.79 2.16 7.99
C GLY A 32 2.10 1.46 6.81
N PRO A 33 2.48 1.71 5.54
CA PRO A 33 1.74 1.19 4.38
C PRO A 33 1.83 -0.34 4.21
N LEU A 34 2.72 -0.99 4.97
CA LEU A 34 2.88 -2.44 5.05
C LEU A 34 2.33 -3.01 6.38
N GLY A 35 1.48 -2.22 7.06
CA GLY A 35 1.11 -2.44 8.45
C GLY A 35 2.29 -2.26 9.41
N SER A 36 2.16 -2.84 10.60
CA SER A 36 3.23 -2.90 11.60
C SER A 36 3.55 -4.36 11.97
N PRO A 37 4.28 -5.09 11.10
CA PRO A 37 4.56 -6.53 11.30
C PRO A 37 5.23 -6.81 12.66
N GLY A 38 6.02 -5.86 13.17
CA GLY A 38 6.78 -6.01 14.42
C GLY A 38 6.13 -5.47 15.69
N LEU A 39 5.10 -4.60 15.63
CA LEU A 39 4.44 -4.07 16.84
C LEU A 39 2.99 -4.55 17.02
N MET A 40 2.23 -4.76 15.94
CA MET A 40 0.78 -4.99 16.03
C MET A 40 0.35 -6.38 15.56
N GLY A 41 1.30 -7.26 15.23
CA GLY A 41 1.01 -8.65 14.84
C GLY A 41 0.21 -8.81 13.54
N VAL A 42 0.03 -7.72 12.78
CA VAL A 42 -0.66 -7.74 11.50
C VAL A 42 0.23 -8.44 10.48
N LYS A 43 -0.17 -9.64 10.07
CA LYS A 43 0.52 -10.48 9.08
C LYS A 43 0.06 -10.16 7.65
N LEU A 44 0.08 -8.87 7.29
CA LEU A 44 -0.37 -8.42 5.99
C LEU A 44 0.36 -9.15 4.84
N LEU A 45 1.66 -9.36 4.98
CA LEU A 45 2.48 -9.95 3.93
C LEU A 45 2.29 -11.47 3.77
N ASP A 46 1.57 -12.10 4.70
CA ASP A 46 1.20 -13.52 4.65
C ASP A 46 -0.22 -13.70 4.07
N ASP A 47 -0.89 -12.62 3.67
CA ASP A 47 -2.24 -12.66 3.11
C ASP A 47 -2.27 -13.39 1.77
N GLU A 48 -3.15 -14.39 1.64
CA GLU A 48 -3.23 -15.24 0.45
C GLU A 48 -3.62 -14.47 -0.82
N VAL A 49 -4.43 -13.42 -0.70
CA VAL A 49 -4.81 -12.57 -1.83
C VAL A 49 -3.60 -11.77 -2.31
N LEU A 50 -2.86 -11.15 -1.38
CA LEU A 50 -1.65 -10.42 -1.75
C LEU A 50 -0.57 -11.32 -2.33
N ILE A 51 -0.43 -12.55 -1.84
CA ILE A 51 0.49 -13.55 -2.39
C ILE A 51 0.07 -13.94 -3.82
N LYS A 52 -1.21 -14.27 -4.04
CA LYS A 52 -1.73 -14.62 -5.36
C LYS A 52 -1.53 -13.51 -6.38
N ILE A 53 -1.82 -12.26 -6.00
CA ILE A 53 -1.62 -11.10 -6.88
C ILE A 53 -0.12 -10.86 -7.11
N ALA A 54 0.72 -11.03 -6.08
CA ALA A 54 2.17 -10.92 -6.23
C ALA A 54 2.71 -11.93 -7.25
N GLU A 55 2.22 -13.18 -7.23
CA GLU A 55 2.57 -14.20 -8.22
C GLU A 55 2.13 -13.80 -9.65
N LYS A 56 0.91 -13.28 -9.82
CA LYS A 56 0.39 -12.77 -11.10
C LYS A 56 1.31 -11.71 -11.72
N HIS A 57 1.87 -10.83 -10.88
CA HIS A 57 2.70 -9.70 -11.32
C HIS A 57 4.21 -9.97 -11.25
N GLY A 58 4.65 -11.15 -10.79
CA GLY A 58 6.07 -11.43 -10.57
C GLY A 58 6.72 -10.53 -9.52
N ALA A 59 5.97 -10.16 -8.49
CA ALA A 59 6.32 -9.18 -7.46
C ALA A 59 6.31 -9.82 -6.05
N THR A 60 6.54 -9.01 -5.00
CA THR A 60 6.34 -9.41 -3.60
C THR A 60 5.02 -8.88 -3.05
N PRO A 61 4.43 -9.53 -2.02
CA PRO A 61 3.22 -9.01 -1.34
C PRO A 61 3.39 -7.57 -0.82
N ALA A 62 4.61 -7.20 -0.42
CA ALA A 62 4.92 -5.85 0.02
C ALA A 62 4.77 -4.85 -1.13
N GLN A 63 5.30 -5.18 -2.31
CA GLN A 63 5.16 -4.33 -3.49
C GLN A 63 3.69 -4.18 -3.91
N ILE A 64 2.90 -5.25 -3.84
CA ILE A 64 1.45 -5.19 -4.13
C ILE A 64 0.73 -4.25 -3.16
N ALA A 65 1.00 -4.35 -1.85
CA ALA A 65 0.38 -3.45 -0.87
C ALA A 65 0.76 -1.96 -1.07
N LEU A 66 2.00 -1.69 -1.51
CA LEU A 66 2.43 -0.34 -1.88
C LEU A 66 1.75 0.15 -3.15
N ALA A 67 1.77 -0.67 -4.21
CA ALA A 67 1.15 -0.38 -5.49
C ALA A 67 -0.36 -0.12 -5.35
N TRP A 68 -1.05 -0.88 -4.49
CA TRP A 68 -2.46 -0.68 -4.19
C TRP A 68 -2.76 0.68 -3.56
N ASN A 69 -1.93 1.14 -2.62
CA ASN A 69 -2.07 2.50 -2.08
C ASN A 69 -1.87 3.55 -3.18
N MET A 70 -0.84 3.39 -4.00
CA MET A 70 -0.51 4.33 -5.07
C MET A 70 -1.61 4.38 -6.16
N HIS A 71 -2.19 3.23 -6.51
CA HIS A 71 -3.33 3.12 -7.42
C HIS A 71 -4.51 3.99 -6.93
N ARG A 72 -4.71 4.05 -5.61
CA ARG A 72 -5.76 4.85 -4.97
C ARG A 72 -5.40 6.34 -4.80
N GLY A 73 -4.29 6.79 -5.37
CA GLY A 73 -3.80 8.17 -5.23
C GLY A 73 -3.20 8.49 -3.86
N VAL A 74 -2.79 7.47 -3.10
CA VAL A 74 -2.15 7.64 -1.79
C VAL A 74 -0.63 7.56 -1.92
N ALA A 75 0.08 8.57 -1.42
CA ALA A 75 1.54 8.53 -1.33
C ALA A 75 1.97 7.60 -0.19
N VAL A 76 3.00 6.78 -0.38
CA VAL A 76 3.47 5.80 0.62
C VAL A 76 4.85 6.15 1.16
N ILE A 77 5.08 5.89 2.45
CA ILE A 77 6.39 6.07 3.11
C ILE A 77 6.80 4.80 3.90
N PRO A 78 7.11 3.67 3.22
CA PRO A 78 7.49 2.44 3.89
C PRO A 78 8.83 2.59 4.62
N LYS A 79 8.86 2.29 5.93
CA LYS A 79 10.11 2.24 6.69
C LYS A 79 10.95 1.04 6.21
N CYS A 80 12.22 1.30 5.91
CA CYS A 80 13.19 0.26 5.65
C CYS A 80 14.59 0.67 6.14
N THR A 81 15.45 -0.30 6.47
CA THR A 81 16.85 -0.08 6.88
C THR A 81 17.86 -0.91 6.06
N THR A 82 17.40 -1.75 5.12
CA THR A 82 18.27 -2.57 4.27
C THR A 82 18.15 -2.14 2.81
N ILE A 83 19.26 -2.17 2.07
CA ILE A 83 19.32 -1.66 0.69
C ILE A 83 18.43 -2.50 -0.24
N GLU A 84 18.40 -3.81 -0.02
CA GLU A 84 17.65 -4.76 -0.83
C GLU A 84 16.15 -4.44 -0.78
N ARG A 85 15.62 -4.21 0.42
CA ARG A 85 14.22 -3.88 0.63
C ARG A 85 13.88 -2.44 0.23
N ILE A 86 14.85 -1.51 0.29
CA ILE A 86 14.65 -0.16 -0.28
C ILE A 86 14.43 -0.26 -1.78
N LYS A 87 15.26 -1.04 -2.48
CA LYS A 87 15.11 -1.30 -3.92
C LYS A 87 13.78 -1.99 -4.22
N GLU A 88 13.47 -3.07 -3.50
CA GLU A 88 12.21 -3.80 -3.66
C GLU A 88 10.99 -2.86 -3.49
N ASN A 89 10.95 -2.05 -2.42
CA ASN A 89 9.87 -1.08 -2.21
C ASN A 89 9.79 -0.02 -3.31
N TYR A 90 10.92 0.37 -3.88
CA TYR A 90 10.98 1.36 -4.96
C TYR A 90 10.44 0.78 -6.26
N ASP A 91 10.77 -0.47 -6.58
CA ASP A 91 10.32 -1.20 -7.77
C ASP A 91 8.79 -1.39 -7.79
N ALA A 92 8.10 -1.21 -6.65
CA ALA A 92 6.63 -1.18 -6.60
C ALA A 92 6.02 -0.05 -7.46
N LEU A 93 6.79 0.98 -7.82
CA LEU A 93 6.36 2.06 -8.72
C LEU A 93 6.03 1.57 -10.13
N ASP A 94 6.64 0.46 -10.56
CA ASP A 94 6.45 -0.10 -11.91
C ASP A 94 5.25 -1.05 -11.99
N ILE A 95 4.65 -1.41 -10.85
CA ILE A 95 3.52 -2.33 -10.78
C ILE A 95 2.23 -1.59 -11.15
N LYS A 96 1.48 -2.17 -12.09
CA LYS A 96 0.17 -1.69 -12.53
C LYS A 96 -0.88 -2.73 -12.21
N LEU A 97 -1.60 -2.51 -11.12
CA LEU A 97 -2.75 -3.32 -10.74
C LEU A 97 -3.92 -3.02 -11.69
N ASP A 98 -4.64 -4.07 -12.09
CA ASP A 98 -5.92 -3.95 -12.78
C ASP A 98 -7.10 -3.87 -11.81
N ASP A 99 -8.30 -3.65 -12.35
CA ASP A 99 -9.51 -3.49 -11.54
C ASP A 99 -9.84 -4.77 -10.75
N GLU A 100 -9.54 -5.95 -11.30
CA GLU A 100 -9.75 -7.24 -10.62
C GLU A 100 -8.80 -7.37 -9.42
N ASP A 101 -7.51 -7.02 -9.58
CA ASP A 101 -6.54 -7.02 -8.48
C ASP A 101 -7.01 -6.10 -7.34
N VAL A 102 -7.48 -4.90 -7.68
CA VAL A 102 -7.91 -3.90 -6.70
C VAL A 102 -9.21 -4.33 -6.03
N GLU A 103 -10.14 -4.97 -6.75
CA GLU A 103 -11.37 -5.53 -6.21
C GLU A 103 -11.08 -6.69 -5.25
N GLU A 104 -10.14 -7.59 -5.57
CA GLU A 104 -9.76 -8.69 -4.67
C GLU A 104 -9.16 -8.21 -3.34
N ILE A 105 -8.50 -7.05 -3.30
CA ILE A 105 -7.89 -6.48 -2.10
C ILE A 105 -8.90 -5.74 -1.19
N ASN A 106 -10.03 -5.27 -1.73
CA ASN A 106 -11.02 -4.41 -1.04
C ASN A 106 -12.02 -5.20 -0.17
#